data_AF-A0A127STG3-F1
#
_entry.id   AF-A0A127STG3-F1
#
_cell.length_a   1.000
_cell.length_b   1.000
_cell.length_c   1.000
_cell.angle_alpha   90.00
_cell.angle_beta   90.00
_cell.angle_gamma   90.00
#
_symmetry.space_group_name_H-M   'P 1'
#
loop_
_entity.id
_entity.type
_entity.pdbx_description
1 polymer ?
#
loop_
_entity_poly.entity_id
_entity_poly.type
_entity_poly.pdbx_seq_one_letter_code
_entity_poly.pdbx_strand_id
1 'polypeptide(L)'
;MALFHLSVTQTKRSAGQSAIASAAYRAGERLYSEYYGEYSDYTRKGGVICSNILLPSHAPPEYADRQTLWNAVEKAERGKNAQLAYSFDIALQNEFSLEENIALARQFLLENFVSRGMVVDFAVHQPDREDGGIPNPHFHVLCPIRPIEQDGKWGLKQRRMYELDEDGNRIRDADGKFVFNAVPTTDWGSPETLEYWRQTWAELCNAKFAEKGLDVRIDHRSYERQGVELLPTVHEGATVRAMEKKGIRTEKGEFNRWIRATNAVIRDIKKKIALLFDWIAEAKAELAK
;
A
#
# COMPACT_ATOMS: atom_id res chain seq x y z
N MET A 1 4.16 14.84 -12.64
CA MET A 1 3.76 13.53 -13.17
C MET A 1 3.17 12.82 -11.98
N ALA A 2 1.84 12.75 -11.95
CA ALA A 2 1.13 12.00 -10.93
C ALA A 2 1.57 10.53 -11.02
N LEU A 3 1.77 9.90 -9.87
CA LEU A 3 2.28 8.53 -9.79
C LEU A 3 1.35 7.71 -8.91
N PHE A 4 1.00 6.54 -9.41
CA PHE A 4 0.29 5.54 -8.62
C PHE A 4 1.29 4.71 -7.83
N HIS A 5 1.18 4.75 -6.49
CA HIS A 5 1.79 3.75 -5.63
C HIS A 5 0.80 3.40 -4.51
N LEU A 6 0.54 2.10 -4.38
CA LEU A 6 -0.12 1.49 -3.24
C LEU A 6 0.54 0.13 -3.08
N SER A 7 1.17 -0.13 -1.94
CA SER A 7 1.71 -1.44 -1.64
C SER A 7 1.24 -1.91 -0.28
N VAL A 8 1.12 -3.22 -0.11
CA VAL A 8 0.77 -3.84 1.16
C VAL A 8 1.78 -4.92 1.49
N THR A 9 2.19 -4.93 2.76
CA THR A 9 3.00 -5.97 3.36
C THR A 9 2.40 -6.34 4.70
N GLN A 10 3.06 -7.24 5.45
CA GLN A 10 2.63 -7.62 6.79
C GLN A 10 3.79 -7.43 7.76
N THR A 11 3.48 -6.89 8.93
CA THR A 11 4.40 -6.88 10.08
C THR A 11 4.38 -8.28 10.71
N LYS A 12 5.51 -8.99 10.69
CA LYS A 12 5.63 -10.37 11.14
C LYS A 12 6.71 -10.55 12.20
N ARG A 13 6.35 -11.25 13.27
CA ARG A 13 7.31 -11.61 14.33
C ARG A 13 8.44 -12.50 13.82
N SER A 14 8.15 -13.42 12.89
CA SER A 14 9.17 -14.29 12.28
C SER A 14 10.22 -13.54 11.44
N ALA A 15 9.92 -12.30 11.05
CA ALA A 15 10.87 -11.42 10.35
C ALA A 15 11.62 -10.48 11.32
N GLY A 16 11.51 -10.71 12.63
CA GLY A 16 12.09 -9.85 13.67
C GLY A 16 11.38 -8.51 13.83
N GLN A 17 10.14 -8.38 13.32
CA GLN A 17 9.40 -7.13 13.38
C GLN A 17 8.50 -7.06 14.61
N SER A 18 8.33 -5.85 15.14
CA SER A 18 7.45 -5.51 16.26
C SER A 18 6.34 -4.56 15.78
N ALA A 19 5.11 -4.76 16.24
CA ALA A 19 4.00 -3.86 15.95
C ALA A 19 4.22 -2.49 16.59
N ILE A 20 4.68 -2.47 17.83
CA ILE A 20 5.05 -1.25 18.56
C ILE A 20 6.15 -0.48 17.84
N ALA A 21 7.24 -1.16 17.45
CA ALA A 21 8.34 -0.50 16.73
C ALA A 21 7.88 0.05 15.38
N SER A 22 7.03 -0.72 14.67
CA SER A 22 6.44 -0.32 13.39
C SER A 22 5.57 0.93 13.52
N ALA A 23 4.74 1.00 14.56
CA ALA A 23 3.86 2.13 14.84
C ALA A 23 4.66 3.36 15.28
N ALA A 24 5.62 3.20 16.20
CA ALA A 24 6.50 4.27 16.66
C ALA A 24 7.28 4.91 15.49
N TYR A 25 7.84 4.08 14.60
CA TYR A 25 8.58 4.54 13.43
C TYR A 25 7.71 5.38 12.49
N ARG A 26 6.46 4.97 12.24
CA ARG A 26 5.55 5.68 11.35
C ARG A 26 5.02 6.96 11.99
N ALA A 27 4.70 6.94 13.27
CA ALA A 27 4.17 8.10 13.96
C ALA A 27 5.25 9.11 14.39
N GLY A 28 6.53 8.74 14.36
CA GLY A 28 7.61 9.59 14.91
C GLY A 28 7.52 9.70 16.43
N GLU A 29 7.08 8.64 17.09
CA GLU A 29 6.78 8.61 18.52
C GLU A 29 7.78 7.74 19.29
N ARG A 30 7.76 7.87 20.62
CA ARG A 30 8.42 6.95 21.54
C ARG A 30 7.37 6.04 22.19
N LEU A 31 7.41 4.76 21.87
CA LEU A 31 6.44 3.76 22.39
C LEU A 31 7.16 2.64 23.13
N TYR A 32 6.58 2.17 24.23
CA TYR A 32 7.04 1.02 25.00
C TYR A 32 6.36 -0.27 24.54
N SER A 33 7.15 -1.33 24.34
CA SER A 33 6.64 -2.67 24.08
C SER A 33 6.66 -3.50 25.36
N GLU A 34 5.49 -3.94 25.82
CA GLU A 34 5.36 -4.86 26.95
C GLU A 34 5.91 -6.25 26.61
N TYR A 35 5.77 -6.68 25.35
CA TYR A 35 6.22 -8.00 24.90
C TYR A 35 7.75 -8.11 24.86
N TYR A 36 8.43 -7.08 24.35
CA TYR A 36 9.90 -7.07 24.23
C TYR A 36 10.60 -6.39 25.41
N GLY A 37 9.86 -5.68 26.27
CA GLY A 37 10.39 -5.00 27.46
C GLY A 37 11.22 -3.75 27.15
N GLU A 38 11.10 -3.17 25.96
CA GLU A 38 11.95 -2.08 25.47
C GLU A 38 11.17 -0.93 24.83
N TYR A 39 11.82 0.24 24.74
CA TYR A 39 11.30 1.40 24.03
C TYR A 39 11.78 1.43 22.58
N SER A 40 10.87 1.72 21.66
CA SER A 40 11.19 2.20 20.32
C SER A 40 11.05 3.72 20.29
N ASP A 41 12.15 4.46 20.16
CA ASP A 41 12.16 5.93 20.16
C ASP A 41 12.49 6.49 18.78
N TYR A 42 11.46 7.03 18.10
CA TYR A 42 11.58 7.69 16.81
C TYR A 42 11.20 9.17 16.87
N THR A 43 11.26 9.80 18.04
CA THR A 43 10.95 11.23 18.24
C THR A 43 11.84 12.18 17.44
N ARG A 44 13.00 11.70 16.99
CA ARG A 44 13.94 12.45 16.12
C ARG A 44 13.66 12.28 14.64
N LYS A 45 12.63 11.53 14.25
CA LYS A 45 12.30 11.29 12.85
C LYS A 45 11.67 12.56 12.25
N GLY A 46 12.33 13.10 11.23
CA GLY A 46 11.78 14.19 10.42
C GLY A 46 10.76 13.71 9.39
N GLY A 47 10.00 14.67 8.85
CA GLY A 47 9.08 14.43 7.72
C GLY A 47 7.75 13.79 8.10
N VAL A 48 7.43 13.57 9.38
CA VAL A 48 6.08 13.18 9.81
C VAL A 48 5.21 14.43 9.92
N ILE A 49 4.18 14.52 9.08
CA ILE A 49 3.26 15.67 9.04
C ILE A 49 2.17 15.53 10.09
N CYS A 50 1.53 14.36 10.12
CA CYS A 50 0.51 14.04 11.11
C CYS A 50 0.38 12.52 11.26
N SER A 51 -0.16 12.09 12.40
CA SER A 51 -0.51 10.70 12.69
C SER A 51 -1.84 10.67 13.44
N ASN A 52 -2.68 9.66 13.17
CA ASN A 52 -3.94 9.50 13.89
C ASN A 52 -4.44 8.07 13.80
N ILE A 53 -5.25 7.65 14.78
CA ILE A 53 -5.95 6.37 14.76
C ILE A 53 -7.42 6.61 14.42
N LEU A 54 -7.95 5.85 13.47
CA LEU A 54 -9.37 5.79 13.14
C LEU A 54 -9.92 4.45 13.63
N LEU A 55 -11.00 4.53 14.40
CA LEU A 55 -11.65 3.38 15.02
C LEU A 55 -13.02 3.13 14.37
N PRO A 56 -13.41 1.87 14.12
CA PRO A 56 -14.80 1.54 13.87
C PRO A 56 -15.61 1.75 15.16
N SER A 57 -16.91 1.97 15.04
CA SER A 57 -17.76 2.36 16.17
C SER A 57 -17.82 1.36 17.34
N HIS A 58 -17.52 0.08 17.08
CA HIS A 58 -17.53 -1.00 18.07
C HIS A 58 -16.14 -1.27 18.67
N ALA A 59 -15.08 -0.59 18.21
CA ALA A 59 -13.76 -0.75 18.81
C ALA A 59 -13.69 -0.04 20.18
N PRO A 60 -12.98 -0.62 21.17
CA PRO A 60 -12.72 0.04 22.44
C PRO A 60 -12.12 1.45 22.24
N PRO A 61 -12.68 2.51 22.86
CA PRO A 61 -12.17 3.87 22.70
C PRO A 61 -10.71 4.06 23.14
N GLU A 62 -10.24 3.25 24.10
CA GLU A 62 -8.85 3.23 24.54
C GLU A 62 -7.85 2.87 23.44
N TYR A 63 -8.29 2.21 22.36
CA TYR A 63 -7.45 1.93 21.20
C TYR A 63 -7.18 3.16 20.32
N ALA A 64 -7.73 4.33 20.67
CA ALA A 64 -7.29 5.60 20.12
C ALA A 64 -5.89 5.99 20.63
N ASP A 65 -5.42 5.40 21.73
CA ASP A 65 -4.03 5.48 22.15
C ASP A 65 -3.18 4.40 21.46
N ARG A 66 -2.12 4.85 20.78
CA ARG A 66 -1.27 4.00 19.94
C ARG A 66 -0.50 2.95 20.73
N GLN A 67 0.04 3.32 21.88
CA GLN A 67 0.77 2.38 22.72
C GLN A 67 -0.16 1.28 23.25
N THR A 68 -1.38 1.66 23.66
CA THR A 68 -2.42 0.75 24.15
C THR A 68 -2.87 -0.20 23.05
N LEU A 69 -3.24 0.31 21.86
CA LEU A 69 -3.64 -0.50 20.72
C LEU A 69 -2.58 -1.56 20.37
N TRP A 70 -1.34 -1.14 20.15
CA TRP A 70 -0.33 -2.06 19.61
C TRP A 70 0.20 -3.05 20.64
N ASN A 71 0.17 -2.73 21.95
CA ASN A 71 0.43 -3.72 23.00
C ASN A 71 -0.73 -4.72 23.10
N ALA A 72 -1.98 -4.28 22.93
CA ALA A 72 -3.13 -5.19 22.86
C ALA A 72 -3.02 -6.18 21.68
N VAL A 73 -2.56 -5.72 20.52
CA VAL A 73 -2.29 -6.58 19.35
C VAL A 73 -1.18 -7.59 19.64
N GLU A 74 -0.04 -7.15 20.18
CA GLU A 74 1.07 -8.05 20.54
C GLU A 74 0.62 -9.14 21.53
N LYS A 75 -0.22 -8.76 22.51
CA LYS A 75 -0.79 -9.68 23.51
C LYS A 75 -1.79 -10.68 22.91
N ALA A 76 -2.62 -10.25 21.95
CA ALA A 76 -3.56 -11.12 21.24
C ALA A 76 -2.84 -12.14 20.33
N GLU A 77 -1.62 -11.81 19.89
CA GLU A 77 -0.80 -12.63 19.00
C GLU A 77 0.27 -13.44 19.73
N ARG A 78 -0.06 -14.70 20.07
CA ARG A 78 0.80 -15.56 20.91
C ARG A 78 1.91 -16.32 20.18
N GLY A 79 1.84 -16.46 18.85
CA GLY A 79 2.75 -17.33 18.11
C GLY A 79 4.09 -16.67 17.74
N LYS A 80 5.21 -17.41 17.77
CA LYS A 80 6.51 -16.91 17.29
C LYS A 80 6.50 -16.47 15.81
N ASN A 81 5.59 -17.06 15.02
CA ASN A 81 5.37 -16.74 13.61
C ASN A 81 4.13 -15.85 13.40
N ALA A 82 3.71 -15.11 14.43
CA ALA A 82 2.51 -14.29 14.33
C ALA A 82 2.68 -13.20 13.27
N GLN A 83 1.62 -13.03 12.46
CA GLN A 83 1.42 -11.85 11.64
C GLN A 83 0.63 -10.85 12.48
N LEU A 84 1.17 -9.66 12.69
CA LEU A 84 0.66 -8.70 13.67
C LEU A 84 -0.29 -7.68 13.00
N ALA A 85 0.15 -7.13 11.86
CA ALA A 85 -0.56 -6.06 11.17
C ALA A 85 -0.39 -6.17 9.65
N TYR A 86 -1.37 -5.68 8.90
CA TYR A 86 -1.16 -5.22 7.53
C TYR A 86 -0.47 -3.86 7.57
N SER A 87 0.47 -3.65 6.65
CA SER A 87 1.24 -2.41 6.50
C SER A 87 1.13 -1.92 5.08
N PHE A 88 0.43 -0.81 4.88
CA PHE A 88 0.28 -0.14 3.60
C PHE A 88 1.22 1.05 3.47
N ASP A 89 1.67 1.29 2.25
CA ASP A 89 2.39 2.48 1.81
C ASP A 89 1.71 3.01 0.54
N ILE A 90 1.24 4.25 0.59
CA ILE A 90 0.39 4.83 -0.44
C ILE A 90 0.90 6.21 -0.81
N ALA A 91 1.18 6.44 -2.10
CA ALA A 91 1.62 7.75 -2.58
C ALA A 91 0.48 8.78 -2.57
N LEU A 92 0.83 9.98 -2.13
CA LEU A 92 0.03 11.20 -2.26
C LEU A 92 0.44 11.95 -3.53
N GLN A 93 -0.39 12.89 -3.96
CA GLN A 93 -0.20 13.58 -5.24
C GLN A 93 0.42 14.95 -5.01
N ASN A 94 1.50 15.25 -5.74
CA ASN A 94 2.20 16.54 -5.67
C ASN A 94 1.36 17.69 -6.24
N GLU A 95 0.36 17.35 -7.05
CA GLU A 95 -0.58 18.26 -7.68
C GLU A 95 -1.69 18.74 -6.70
N PHE A 96 -1.77 18.17 -5.49
CA PHE A 96 -2.70 18.58 -4.44
C PHE A 96 -1.97 19.31 -3.31
N SER A 97 -2.70 20.18 -2.60
CA SER A 97 -2.21 20.71 -1.34
C SER A 97 -2.08 19.57 -0.30
N LEU A 98 -1.29 19.82 0.75
CA LEU A 98 -1.14 18.84 1.83
C LEU A 98 -2.47 18.57 2.54
N GLU A 99 -3.29 19.61 2.72
CA GLU A 99 -4.63 19.49 3.31
C GLU A 99 -5.57 18.65 2.44
N GLU A 100 -5.57 18.86 1.12
CA GLU A 100 -6.35 18.07 0.17
C GLU A 100 -5.91 16.60 0.19
N ASN A 101 -4.61 16.34 0.21
CA ASN A 101 -4.05 14.99 0.32
C ASN A 101 -4.47 14.31 1.64
N ILE A 102 -4.39 15.01 2.77
CA ILE A 102 -4.81 14.47 4.07
C ILE A 102 -6.30 14.17 4.08
N ALA A 103 -7.13 15.08 3.55
CA ALA A 103 -8.57 14.90 3.47
C ALA A 103 -8.93 13.67 2.61
N LEU A 104 -8.32 13.54 1.44
CA LEU A 104 -8.56 12.41 0.53
C LEU A 104 -8.09 11.08 1.13
N ALA A 105 -6.93 11.06 1.80
CA ALA A 105 -6.45 9.88 2.52
C ALA A 105 -7.42 9.48 3.64
N ARG A 106 -7.89 10.43 4.45
CA ARG A 106 -8.88 10.14 5.51
C ARG A 106 -10.19 9.63 4.95
N GLN A 107 -10.70 10.22 3.87
CA GLN A 107 -11.90 9.74 3.18
C GLN A 107 -11.71 8.28 2.74
N PHE A 108 -10.64 7.99 2.02
CA PHE A 108 -10.32 6.65 1.54
C PHE A 108 -10.28 5.63 2.69
N LEU A 109 -9.60 5.96 3.79
CA LEU A 109 -9.48 5.08 4.96
C LEU A 109 -10.82 4.86 5.68
N LEU A 110 -11.64 5.90 5.83
CA LEU A 110 -12.96 5.77 6.46
C LEU A 110 -13.89 4.88 5.61
N GLU A 111 -13.95 5.14 4.30
CA GLU A 111 -14.87 4.46 3.39
C GLU A 111 -14.46 3.03 3.06
N ASN A 112 -13.16 2.71 3.06
CA ASN A 112 -12.66 1.43 2.57
C ASN A 112 -12.08 0.51 3.65
N PHE A 113 -11.67 1.05 4.80
CA PHE A 113 -11.06 0.27 5.88
C PHE A 113 -11.95 0.28 7.12
N VAL A 114 -12.27 1.47 7.66
CA VAL A 114 -13.05 1.59 8.90
C VAL A 114 -14.48 1.06 8.70
N SER A 115 -15.09 1.33 7.54
CA SER A 115 -16.40 0.76 7.15
C SER A 115 -16.43 -0.77 7.15
N ARG A 116 -15.27 -1.41 6.94
CA ARG A 116 -15.08 -2.88 6.99
C ARG A 116 -14.77 -3.40 8.39
N GLY A 117 -14.83 -2.55 9.42
CA GLY A 117 -14.51 -2.88 10.80
C GLY A 117 -13.00 -2.89 11.12
N MET A 118 -12.16 -2.31 10.26
CA MET A 118 -10.72 -2.23 10.52
C MET A 118 -10.39 -1.06 11.45
N VAL A 119 -9.51 -1.31 12.42
CA VAL A 119 -8.75 -0.24 13.09
C VAL A 119 -7.63 0.22 12.17
N VAL A 120 -7.46 1.53 12.04
CA VAL A 120 -6.52 2.16 11.11
C VAL A 120 -5.62 3.12 11.87
N ASP A 121 -4.34 2.77 12.03
CA ASP A 121 -3.31 3.71 12.49
C ASP A 121 -2.56 4.26 11.29
N PHE A 122 -2.76 5.53 10.94
CA PHE A 122 -2.12 6.13 9.78
C PHE A 122 -1.20 7.28 10.14
N ALA A 123 -0.18 7.49 9.31
CA ALA A 123 0.72 8.63 9.40
C ALA A 123 1.06 9.16 8.00
N VAL A 124 0.98 10.48 7.83
CA VAL A 124 1.32 11.16 6.58
C VAL A 124 2.74 11.66 6.65
N HIS A 125 3.55 11.26 5.67
CA HIS A 125 4.97 11.58 5.58
C HIS A 125 5.23 12.46 4.35
N GLN A 126 6.06 13.47 4.56
CA GLN A 126 6.64 14.29 3.50
C GLN A 126 8.14 14.35 3.76
N PRO A 127 8.91 13.35 3.27
CA PRO A 127 10.35 13.32 3.46
C PRO A 127 11.01 14.51 2.76
N ASP A 128 12.15 14.95 3.29
CA ASP A 128 12.98 15.95 2.62
C ASP A 128 13.33 15.46 1.21
N ARG A 129 13.12 16.34 0.23
CA ARG A 129 13.55 16.08 -1.14
C ARG A 129 15.05 16.32 -1.25
N GLU A 130 15.72 15.53 -2.08
CA GLU A 130 17.07 15.88 -2.53
C GLU A 130 17.01 17.15 -3.41
N ASP A 131 18.12 17.86 -3.55
CA ASP A 131 18.21 18.99 -4.47
C ASP A 131 17.86 18.55 -5.90
N GLY A 132 16.83 19.16 -6.48
CA GLY A 132 16.27 18.77 -7.78
C GLY A 132 15.42 17.49 -7.78
N GLY A 133 15.23 16.85 -6.62
CA GLY A 133 14.34 15.70 -6.44
C GLY A 133 12.87 16.08 -6.46
N ILE A 134 12.03 15.16 -6.97
CA ILE A 134 10.58 15.30 -6.90
C ILE A 134 10.13 14.93 -5.48
N PRO A 135 9.35 15.78 -4.78
CA PRO A 135 8.79 15.41 -3.49
C PRO A 135 8.00 14.10 -3.60
N ASN A 136 8.09 13.25 -2.57
CA ASN A 136 7.38 11.98 -2.52
C ASN A 136 6.50 11.90 -1.26
N PRO A 137 5.46 12.75 -1.16
CA PRO A 137 4.52 12.64 -0.05
C PRO A 137 3.81 11.30 -0.14
N HIS A 138 3.67 10.62 0.99
CA HIS A 138 3.01 9.33 1.09
C HIS A 138 2.38 9.21 2.46
N PHE A 139 1.50 8.23 2.64
CA PHE A 139 0.99 7.89 3.95
C PHE A 139 1.13 6.39 4.19
N HIS A 140 1.49 6.08 5.42
CA HIS A 140 1.53 4.71 5.91
C HIS A 140 0.23 4.39 6.63
N VAL A 141 -0.19 3.14 6.52
CA VAL A 141 -1.35 2.62 7.26
C VAL A 141 -0.95 1.31 7.92
N LEU A 142 -1.16 1.21 9.23
CA LEU A 142 -0.99 0.00 9.99
C LEU A 142 -2.36 -0.46 10.50
N CYS A 143 -2.77 -1.67 10.13
CA CYS A 143 -4.05 -2.24 10.53
C CYS A 143 -3.82 -3.58 11.25
N PRO A 144 -4.37 -3.80 12.45
CA PRO A 144 -4.32 -5.11 13.10
C PRO A 144 -4.84 -6.21 12.17
N ILE A 145 -4.19 -7.39 12.14
CA ILE A 145 -4.67 -8.50 11.31
C ILE A 145 -5.96 -9.11 11.86
N ARG A 146 -6.15 -9.06 13.19
CA ARG A 146 -7.39 -9.54 13.80
C ARG A 146 -8.48 -8.49 13.68
N PRO A 147 -9.72 -8.89 13.35
CA PRO A 147 -10.86 -8.01 13.52
C PRO A 147 -11.15 -7.78 15.00
N ILE A 148 -11.83 -6.68 15.29
CA ILE A 148 -12.52 -6.49 16.55
C ILE A 148 -13.97 -6.89 16.34
N GLU A 149 -14.51 -7.70 17.24
CA GLU A 149 -15.91 -8.13 17.20
C GLU A 149 -16.83 -7.05 17.79
N GLN A 150 -18.15 -7.20 17.62
CA GLN A 150 -19.12 -6.21 18.10
C GLN A 150 -19.10 -6.01 19.62
N ASP A 151 -18.54 -6.95 20.38
CA ASP A 151 -18.36 -6.85 21.83
C ASP A 151 -17.04 -6.17 22.25
N GLY A 152 -16.28 -5.66 21.28
CA GLY A 152 -15.00 -4.99 21.49
C GLY A 152 -13.80 -5.92 21.67
N LYS A 153 -13.98 -7.25 21.57
CA LYS A 153 -12.87 -8.21 21.72
C LYS A 153 -12.19 -8.53 20.39
N TRP A 154 -10.94 -8.97 20.46
CA TRP A 154 -10.21 -9.48 19.30
C TRP A 154 -10.81 -10.79 18.78
N GLY A 155 -11.28 -10.77 17.54
CA GLY A 155 -11.80 -11.93 16.85
C GLY A 155 -10.73 -12.90 16.36
N LEU A 156 -11.18 -14.04 15.84
CA LEU A 156 -10.32 -15.00 15.16
C LEU A 156 -9.93 -14.48 13.77
N LYS A 157 -8.71 -14.80 13.31
CA LYS A 157 -8.26 -14.48 11.93
C LYS A 157 -8.86 -15.40 10.87
N GLN A 158 -9.12 -16.63 11.29
CA GLN A 158 -9.54 -17.73 10.42
C GLN A 158 -10.34 -18.74 11.24
N ARG A 159 -11.23 -19.45 10.56
CA ARG A 159 -12.01 -20.57 11.10
C ARG A 159 -11.74 -21.83 10.28
N ARG A 160 -11.94 -22.99 10.90
CA ARG A 160 -11.85 -24.27 10.19
C ARG A 160 -13.17 -24.55 9.47
N MET A 161 -13.12 -24.77 8.17
CA MET A 161 -14.23 -25.32 7.39
C MET A 161 -13.88 -26.75 7.00
N TYR A 162 -14.62 -27.72 7.53
CA TYR A 162 -14.41 -29.14 7.21
C TYR A 162 -14.90 -29.45 5.79
N GLU A 163 -14.17 -30.29 5.08
CA GLU A 163 -14.60 -30.81 3.78
C GLU A 163 -15.70 -31.86 3.98
N LEU A 164 -16.72 -31.80 3.15
CA LEU A 164 -17.90 -32.66 3.21
C LEU A 164 -17.98 -33.51 1.94
N ASP A 165 -18.42 -34.76 2.09
CA ASP A 165 -18.76 -35.63 0.96
C ASP A 165 -20.14 -35.28 0.37
N GLU A 166 -20.57 -36.02 -0.65
CA GLU A 166 -21.86 -35.82 -1.34
C GLU A 166 -23.06 -35.92 -0.40
N ASP A 167 -22.93 -36.68 0.70
CA ASP A 167 -23.97 -36.88 1.72
C ASP A 167 -23.89 -35.86 2.86
N GLY A 168 -22.94 -34.93 2.82
CA GLY A 168 -22.72 -33.90 3.84
C GLY A 168 -21.96 -34.38 5.08
N ASN A 169 -21.34 -35.56 5.05
CA ASN A 169 -20.50 -36.06 6.14
C ASN A 169 -19.07 -35.53 6.02
N ARG A 170 -18.39 -35.35 7.15
CA ARG A 170 -17.00 -34.85 7.15
C ARG A 170 -16.04 -35.89 6.59
N ILE A 171 -15.25 -35.47 5.62
CA ILE A 171 -14.21 -36.29 4.99
C ILE A 171 -13.04 -36.48 5.95
N ARG A 172 -12.49 -37.69 5.98
CA ARG A 172 -11.26 -38.02 6.71
C ARG A 172 -10.10 -38.28 5.75
N ASP A 173 -8.90 -37.89 6.15
CA ASP A 173 -7.66 -38.23 5.45
C ASP A 173 -7.25 -39.69 5.70
N ALA A 174 -6.14 -40.11 5.09
CA ALA A 174 -5.59 -41.46 5.22
C ALA A 174 -5.23 -41.84 6.68
N ASP A 175 -4.98 -40.85 7.54
CA ASP A 175 -4.68 -41.04 8.97
C ASP A 175 -5.96 -41.03 9.83
N GLY A 176 -7.14 -40.92 9.22
CA GLY A 176 -8.43 -40.89 9.89
C GLY A 176 -8.79 -39.55 10.55
N LYS A 177 -8.05 -38.47 10.26
CA LYS A 177 -8.33 -37.11 10.75
C LYS A 177 -9.26 -36.39 9.79
N PHE A 178 -10.14 -35.54 10.31
CA PHE A 178 -11.02 -34.75 9.45
C PHE A 178 -10.25 -33.71 8.64
N VAL A 179 -10.50 -33.69 7.34
CA VAL A 179 -9.93 -32.72 6.41
C VAL A 179 -10.64 -31.37 6.61
N PHE A 180 -9.86 -30.30 6.74
CA PHE A 180 -10.41 -28.95 6.85
C PHE A 180 -9.52 -27.93 6.16
N ASN A 181 -10.17 -26.88 5.65
CA ASN A 181 -9.53 -25.68 5.15
C ASN A 181 -9.58 -24.57 6.21
N ALA A 182 -8.47 -23.85 6.37
CA ALA A 182 -8.44 -22.65 7.20
C ALA A 182 -8.92 -21.47 6.34
N VAL A 183 -10.11 -20.96 6.65
CA VAL A 183 -10.75 -19.90 5.87
C VAL A 183 -10.68 -18.59 6.68
N PRO A 184 -10.16 -17.49 6.10
CA PRO A 184 -10.17 -16.19 6.75
C PRO A 184 -11.57 -15.79 7.23
N THR A 185 -11.64 -15.12 8.37
CA THR A 185 -12.90 -14.56 8.89
C THR A 185 -13.25 -13.22 8.27
N THR A 186 -12.28 -12.58 7.61
CA THR A 186 -12.43 -11.32 6.88
C THR A 186 -11.87 -11.46 5.47
N ASP A 187 -12.30 -10.58 4.57
CA ASP A 187 -11.81 -10.53 3.19
C ASP A 187 -10.59 -9.59 3.01
N TRP A 188 -10.08 -9.02 4.11
CA TRP A 188 -9.07 -7.97 4.11
C TRP A 188 -7.74 -8.39 3.46
N GLY A 189 -7.44 -9.68 3.50
CA GLY A 189 -6.22 -10.26 2.93
C GLY A 189 -6.38 -10.85 1.53
N SER A 190 -7.57 -10.71 0.90
CA SER A 190 -7.83 -11.29 -0.41
C SER A 190 -7.26 -10.43 -1.55
N PRO A 191 -6.81 -11.04 -2.67
CA PRO A 191 -6.41 -10.30 -3.87
C PRO A 191 -7.49 -9.37 -4.41
N GLU A 192 -8.76 -9.79 -4.34
CA GLU A 192 -9.91 -9.04 -4.83
C GLU A 192 -10.12 -7.75 -4.02
N THR A 193 -10.02 -7.83 -2.69
CA THR A 193 -10.10 -6.65 -1.82
C THR A 193 -8.95 -5.69 -2.07
N LEU A 194 -7.73 -6.20 -2.27
CA LEU A 194 -6.58 -5.35 -2.59
C LEU A 194 -6.76 -4.65 -3.95
N GLU A 195 -7.22 -5.36 -4.97
CA GLU A 195 -7.50 -4.78 -6.28
C GLU A 195 -8.56 -3.68 -6.18
N TYR A 196 -9.64 -3.93 -5.44
CA TYR A 196 -10.68 -2.93 -5.17
C TYR A 196 -10.10 -1.67 -4.50
N TRP A 197 -9.31 -1.81 -3.42
CA TRP A 197 -8.69 -0.66 -2.74
C TRP A 197 -7.77 0.13 -3.66
N ARG A 198 -6.98 -0.56 -4.50
CA ARG A 198 -6.10 0.09 -5.48
C ARG A 198 -6.89 0.87 -6.52
N GLN A 199 -7.97 0.28 -7.05
CA GLN A 199 -8.86 0.93 -7.99
C GLN A 199 -9.51 2.17 -7.36
N THR A 200 -10.13 2.03 -6.18
CA THR A 200 -10.81 3.12 -5.49
C THR A 200 -9.88 4.29 -5.18
N TRP A 201 -8.63 4.02 -4.77
CA TRP A 201 -7.65 5.09 -4.57
C TRP A 201 -7.33 5.86 -5.86
N ALA A 202 -7.13 5.13 -6.98
CA ALA A 202 -6.90 5.76 -8.27
C ALA A 202 -8.09 6.63 -8.71
N GLU A 203 -9.31 6.12 -8.54
CA GLU A 203 -10.55 6.83 -8.87
C GLU A 203 -10.74 8.10 -8.03
N LEU A 204 -10.49 8.04 -6.72
CA LEU A 204 -10.55 9.20 -5.82
C LEU A 204 -9.55 10.30 -6.24
N CYS A 205 -8.29 9.93 -6.52
CA CYS A 205 -7.31 10.89 -7.01
C CYS A 205 -7.70 11.46 -8.38
N ASN A 206 -8.17 10.62 -9.31
CA ASN A 206 -8.58 11.06 -10.64
C ASN A 206 -9.80 12.00 -10.63
N ALA A 207 -10.76 11.74 -9.75
CA ALA A 207 -11.89 12.63 -9.52
C ALA A 207 -11.41 14.01 -9.02
N LYS A 208 -10.46 14.02 -8.07
CA LYS A 208 -9.87 15.27 -7.56
C LYS A 208 -9.03 16.00 -8.61
N PHE A 209 -8.30 15.29 -9.49
CA PHE A 209 -7.63 15.91 -10.63
C PHE A 209 -8.64 16.60 -11.55
N ALA A 210 -9.75 15.93 -11.89
CA ALA A 210 -10.80 16.49 -12.73
C ALA A 210 -11.48 17.71 -12.09
N GLU A 211 -11.78 17.66 -10.78
CA GLU A 211 -12.33 18.79 -10.01
C GLU A 211 -11.42 20.03 -10.09
N LYS A 212 -10.09 19.83 -10.07
CA LYS A 212 -9.09 20.90 -10.18
C LYS A 212 -8.79 21.31 -11.63
N GLY A 213 -9.46 20.73 -12.62
CA GLY A 213 -9.21 21.00 -14.04
C GLY A 213 -7.82 20.54 -14.51
N LEU A 214 -7.24 19.53 -13.88
CA LEU A 214 -5.93 18.98 -14.24
C LEU A 214 -6.10 17.81 -15.22
N ASP A 215 -5.26 17.76 -16.25
CA ASP A 215 -5.29 16.69 -17.27
C ASP A 215 -4.53 15.41 -16.85
N VAL A 216 -3.83 15.44 -15.71
CA VAL A 216 -3.08 14.28 -15.22
C VAL A 216 -4.00 13.20 -14.69
N ARG A 217 -3.64 11.93 -14.91
CA ARG A 217 -4.37 10.76 -14.39
C ARG A 217 -3.39 9.73 -13.85
N ILE A 218 -3.86 8.94 -12.89
CA ILE A 218 -3.16 7.77 -12.38
C ILE A 218 -3.98 6.51 -12.63
N ASP A 219 -3.31 5.37 -12.78
CA ASP A 219 -3.96 4.08 -13.01
C ASP A 219 -3.27 3.04 -12.12
N HIS A 220 -4.07 2.22 -11.46
CA HIS A 220 -3.60 1.22 -10.51
C HIS A 220 -3.03 -0.04 -11.18
N ARG A 221 -3.36 -0.25 -12.46
CA ARG A 221 -2.99 -1.43 -13.26
C ARG A 221 -1.54 -1.30 -13.71
N SER A 222 -0.91 -2.43 -14.05
CA SER A 222 0.41 -2.44 -14.69
C SER A 222 0.35 -1.80 -16.09
N TYR A 223 1.48 -1.35 -16.62
CA TYR A 223 1.56 -0.86 -18.00
C TYR A 223 1.04 -1.89 -19.00
N GLU A 224 1.33 -3.18 -18.80
CA GLU A 224 0.78 -4.28 -19.60
C GLU A 224 -0.75 -4.30 -19.59
N ARG A 225 -1.39 -4.24 -18.41
CA ARG A 225 -2.86 -4.21 -18.28
C ARG A 225 -3.49 -2.92 -18.80
N GLN A 226 -2.72 -1.85 -18.97
CA GLN A 226 -3.15 -0.62 -19.61
C GLN A 226 -2.95 -0.63 -21.14
N GLY A 227 -2.25 -1.63 -21.69
CA GLY A 227 -1.81 -1.62 -23.10
C GLY A 227 -0.72 -0.58 -23.38
N VAL A 228 -0.02 -0.11 -22.34
CA VAL A 228 1.08 0.84 -22.46
C VAL A 228 2.37 0.08 -22.74
N GLU A 229 2.92 0.26 -23.93
CA GLU A 229 4.19 -0.34 -24.33
C GLU A 229 5.38 0.45 -23.75
N LEU A 230 5.50 0.44 -22.42
CA LEU A 230 6.65 0.97 -21.70
C LEU A 230 7.15 -0.08 -20.71
N LEU A 231 8.46 -0.14 -20.53
CA LEU A 231 9.09 -0.98 -19.54
C LEU A 231 8.99 -0.32 -18.15
N PRO A 232 8.47 -1.02 -17.12
CA PRO A 232 8.40 -0.49 -15.77
C PRO A 232 9.78 -0.51 -15.10
N THR A 233 10.15 0.59 -14.42
CA THR A 233 11.37 0.64 -13.59
C THR A 233 11.22 -0.20 -12.32
N VAL A 234 12.35 -0.66 -11.78
CA VAL A 234 12.40 -1.41 -10.51
C VAL A 234 12.65 -0.45 -9.34
N HIS A 235 12.00 -0.70 -8.20
CA HIS A 235 12.25 0.08 -6.99
C HIS A 235 13.68 -0.15 -6.47
N GLU A 236 14.46 0.92 -6.41
CA GLU A 236 15.88 0.88 -6.01
C GLU A 236 16.03 0.67 -4.49
N GLY A 237 15.17 1.29 -3.68
CA GLY A 237 15.30 1.32 -2.22
C GLY A 237 16.33 2.35 -1.73
N ALA A 238 16.26 2.68 -0.44
CA ALA A 238 17.07 3.74 0.17
C ALA A 238 18.58 3.48 0.07
N THR A 239 19.01 2.23 0.29
CA THR A 239 20.44 1.87 0.24
C THR A 239 21.03 2.06 -1.15
N VAL A 240 20.32 1.63 -2.20
CA VAL A 240 20.77 1.80 -3.59
C VAL A 240 20.83 3.28 -3.96
N ARG A 241 19.81 4.06 -3.60
CA ARG A 241 19.83 5.52 -3.79
C ARG A 241 21.01 6.19 -3.10
N ALA A 242 21.32 5.79 -1.86
CA ALA A 242 22.45 6.32 -1.12
C ALA A 242 23.81 5.94 -1.75
N MET A 243 23.93 4.74 -2.33
CA MET A 243 25.14 4.33 -3.06
C MET A 243 25.31 5.12 -4.37
N GLU A 244 24.25 5.22 -5.17
CA GLU A 244 24.26 5.98 -6.44
C GLU A 244 24.58 7.47 -6.19
N LYS A 245 24.08 8.05 -5.08
CA LYS A 245 24.42 9.41 -4.66
C LYS A 245 25.92 9.61 -4.39
N LYS A 246 26.60 8.58 -3.89
CA LYS A 246 28.06 8.58 -3.69
C LYS A 246 28.84 8.31 -4.98
N GLY A 247 28.16 8.26 -6.13
CA GLY A 247 28.75 7.92 -7.42
C GLY A 247 29.02 6.43 -7.61
N ILE A 248 28.57 5.57 -6.68
CA ILE A 248 28.72 4.12 -6.79
C ILE A 248 27.59 3.59 -7.67
N ARG A 249 27.95 3.17 -8.88
CA ARG A 249 27.00 2.54 -9.80
C ARG A 249 26.58 1.18 -9.28
N THR A 250 25.28 0.94 -9.34
CA THR A 250 24.63 -0.30 -8.90
C THR A 250 23.96 -0.96 -10.09
N GLU A 251 23.87 -2.29 -10.08
CA GLU A 251 23.16 -3.05 -11.12
C GLU A 251 21.71 -2.57 -11.28
N LYS A 252 21.01 -2.32 -10.15
CA LYS A 252 19.64 -1.79 -10.17
C LYS A 252 19.56 -0.40 -10.78
N GLY A 253 20.49 0.49 -10.46
CA GLY A 253 20.54 1.84 -11.04
C GLY A 253 20.85 1.81 -12.54
N GLU A 254 21.75 0.94 -12.98
CA GLU A 254 22.04 0.74 -14.41
C GLU A 254 20.85 0.16 -15.16
N PHE A 255 20.17 -0.83 -14.58
CA PHE A 255 18.94 -1.38 -15.16
C PHE A 255 17.86 -0.31 -15.34
N ASN A 256 17.63 0.53 -14.33
CA ASN A 256 16.67 1.63 -14.44
C ASN A 256 17.10 2.71 -15.46
N ARG A 257 18.40 3.01 -15.57
CA ARG A 257 18.92 3.90 -16.63
C ARG A 257 18.64 3.32 -18.01
N TRP A 258 18.90 2.03 -18.19
CA TRP A 258 18.62 1.31 -19.44
C TRP A 258 17.12 1.31 -19.78
N ILE A 259 16.23 1.06 -18.80
CA ILE A 259 14.77 1.16 -18.99
C ILE A 259 14.37 2.55 -19.45
N ARG A 260 14.86 3.61 -18.79
CA ARG A 260 14.53 5.00 -19.16
C ARG A 260 14.99 5.34 -20.58
N ALA A 261 16.20 4.93 -20.95
CA ALA A 261 16.72 5.12 -22.30
C ALA A 261 15.89 4.36 -23.35
N THR A 262 15.56 3.10 -23.06
CA THR A 262 14.74 2.25 -23.93
C THR A 262 13.33 2.84 -24.12
N ASN A 263 12.69 3.27 -23.03
CA ASN A 263 11.38 3.93 -23.08
C ASN A 263 11.41 5.25 -23.88
N ALA A 264 12.51 6.01 -23.81
CA ALA A 264 12.67 7.21 -24.63
C ALA A 264 12.72 6.87 -26.12
N VAL A 265 13.46 5.82 -26.49
CA VAL A 265 13.50 5.31 -27.87
C VAL A 265 12.14 4.81 -28.34
N ILE A 266 11.43 4.02 -27.53
CA ILE A 266 10.08 3.54 -27.88
C ILE A 266 9.13 4.71 -28.17
N ARG A 267 9.15 5.75 -27.33
CA ARG A 267 8.31 6.94 -27.52
C ARG A 267 8.67 7.69 -28.81
N ASP A 268 9.95 7.87 -29.10
CA ASP A 268 10.40 8.55 -30.31
C ASP A 268 9.98 7.78 -31.57
N ILE A 269 10.16 6.45 -31.58
CA ILE A 269 9.71 5.58 -32.67
C ILE A 269 8.20 5.72 -32.87
N LYS A 270 7.39 5.64 -31.81
CA LYS A 270 5.94 5.81 -31.91
C LYS A 270 5.53 7.16 -32.48
N LYS A 271 6.20 8.24 -32.05
CA LYS A 271 5.94 9.58 -32.57
C LYS A 271 6.26 9.67 -34.07
N LYS A 272 7.38 9.10 -34.49
CA LYS A 272 7.78 9.05 -35.91
C LYS A 272 6.78 8.23 -36.75
N ILE A 273 6.32 7.09 -36.24
CA ILE A 273 5.30 6.27 -36.91
C ILE A 273 4.00 7.06 -37.08
N ALA A 274 3.53 7.76 -36.05
CA ALA A 274 2.33 8.59 -36.14
C ALA A 274 2.47 9.69 -37.21
N LEU A 275 3.58 10.43 -37.19
CA LEU A 275 3.87 11.47 -38.20
C LEU A 275 3.91 10.90 -39.63
N LEU A 276 4.45 9.69 -39.82
CA LEU A 276 4.46 9.02 -41.12
C LEU A 276 3.04 8.65 -41.57
N PHE A 277 2.17 8.19 -40.66
CA PHE A 277 0.78 7.91 -41.00
C PHE A 277 0.02 9.17 -41.41
N ASP A 278 0.20 10.27 -40.68
CA ASP A 278 -0.41 11.56 -41.02
C ASP A 278 0.03 12.03 -42.40
N TRP A 279 1.34 11.97 -42.69
CA TRP A 279 1.89 12.33 -43.99
C TRP A 279 1.37 11.45 -45.14
N ILE A 280 1.24 10.13 -44.92
CA ILE A 280 0.65 9.21 -45.91
C ILE A 280 -0.83 9.55 -46.15
N ALA A 281 -1.58 9.94 -45.12
CA ALA A 281 -2.97 10.31 -45.24
C ALA A 281 -3.14 11.61 -46.05
N GLU A 282 -2.30 12.62 -45.78
CA GLU A 282 -2.26 13.88 -46.54
C GLU A 282 -1.94 13.63 -48.02
N ALA A 283 -0.88 12.85 -48.31
CA ALA A 283 -0.49 12.54 -49.69
C ALA A 283 -1.59 11.79 -50.46
N LYS A 284 -2.31 10.87 -49.80
CA LYS A 284 -3.47 10.19 -50.40
C LYS A 284 -4.63 11.15 -50.71
N ALA A 285 -4.89 12.10 -49.82
CA ALA A 285 -5.95 13.09 -50.02
C ALA A 285 -5.61 14.06 -51.17
N GLU A 286 -4.33 14.39 -51.37
CA GLU A 286 -3.88 15.18 -52.52
C GLU A 286 -4.01 14.42 -53.84
N LEU A 287 -3.63 13.14 -53.88
CA LEU A 287 -3.76 12.30 -55.08
C LEU A 287 -5.21 12.00 -55.48
N ALA A 288 -6.17 12.19 -54.57
CA ALA A 288 -7.60 11.99 -54.82
C ALA A 288 -8.33 13.24 -55.33
N LYS A 289 -7.63 14.38 -55.44
CA LYS A 289 -8.13 15.62 -56.05
C LYS A 289 -7.78 15.68 -57.54
#